data_AF-A0A4Z2EKN6-F1
#
_entry.id   AF-A0A4Z2EKN6-F1
#
_cell.length_a   1.000
_cell.length_b   1.000
_cell.length_c   1.000
_cell.angle_alpha   90.00
_cell.angle_beta   90.00
_cell.angle_gamma   90.00
#
_symmetry.space_group_name_H-M   'P 1'
#
loop_
_entity.id
_entity.type
_entity.pdbx_description
1 polymer ?
#
loop_
_entity_poly.entity_id
_entity_poly.type
_entity_poly.pdbx_seq_one_letter_code
_entity_poly.pdbx_strand_id
1 'polypeptide(L)' 'MAGLEVLYTCVGGSVTCPQDAVVCFVHWEMVKSGYRCLGSGDEVT' A
#
# COMPACT_ATOMS: atom_id res chain seq x y z
N MET A 1 2.63 -6.06 -12.09
CA MET A 1 1.46 -6.31 -11.23
C MET A 1 1.58 -7.52 -10.33
N ALA A 2 2.50 -8.47 -10.59
CA ALA A 2 2.78 -9.55 -9.65
C ALA A 2 2.95 -8.98 -8.22
N GLY A 3 2.30 -9.58 -7.22
CA GLY A 3 2.35 -9.18 -5.81
C GLY A 3 1.26 -8.21 -5.33
N LEU A 4 0.60 -7.46 -6.21
CA LEU A 4 -0.49 -6.56 -5.81
C LEU A 4 -1.69 -7.33 -5.23
N GLU A 5 -2.03 -8.47 -5.83
CA GLU A 5 -3.13 -9.32 -5.35
C GLU A 5 -2.90 -9.82 -3.92
N VAL A 6 -1.65 -10.14 -3.58
CA VAL A 6 -1.25 -10.58 -2.24
C VAL A 6 -1.36 -9.43 -1.27
N LEU A 7 -0.79 -8.26 -1.62
CA LEU A 7 -0.89 -7.04 -0.80
C LEU A 7 -2.36 -6.69 -0.51
N TYR A 8 -3.17 -6.65 -1.56
CA TYR A 8 -4.60 -6.32 -1.45
C TYR A 8 -5.36 -7.34 -0.61
N THR A 9 -5.08 -8.63 -0.76
CA THR A 9 -5.68 -9.68 0.08
C THR A 9 -5.28 -9.51 1.55
N CYS A 10 -4.02 -9.19 1.84
CA CYS A 10 -3.54 -8.97 3.21
C CYS A 10 -4.24 -7.78 3.90
N VAL A 11 -4.55 -6.73 3.16
CA VAL A 11 -5.23 -5.53 3.71
C VAL A 11 -6.74 -5.53 3.47
N GLY A 12 -7.31 -6.59 2.89
CA GLY A 12 -8.70 -6.61 2.43
C GLY A 12 -9.72 -6.34 3.53
N GLY A 13 -9.43 -6.74 4.77
CA GLY A 13 -10.28 -6.43 5.93
C GLY A 13 -10.24 -4.97 6.38
N SER A 14 -9.24 -4.21 5.96
CA SER A 14 -9.05 -2.78 6.27
C SER A 14 -9.49 -1.87 5.12
N VAL A 15 -9.82 -2.42 3.95
CA VAL A 15 -10.33 -1.66 2.80
C VAL A 15 -11.81 -1.38 3.04
N THR A 16 -12.14 -0.12 3.30
CA THR A 16 -13.50 0.34 3.61
C THR A 16 -14.09 1.20 2.50
N CYS A 17 -13.24 1.78 1.64
CA CYS A 17 -13.64 2.64 0.54
C CYS A 17 -12.75 2.46 -0.71
N PRO A 18 -13.19 2.91 -1.90
CA PRO A 18 -12.40 2.81 -3.13
C PRO A 18 -11.02 3.48 -3.04
N GLN A 19 -10.89 4.53 -2.23
CA GLN A 19 -9.64 5.26 -2.02
C GLN A 19 -8.57 4.38 -1.38
N ASP A 20 -8.94 3.48 -0.46
CA ASP A 20 -8.01 2.54 0.18
C ASP A 20 -7.37 1.60 -0.87
N ALA A 21 -8.14 1.19 -1.88
CA ALA A 21 -7.63 0.40 -2.99
C ALA A 21 -6.63 1.17 -3.85
N VAL A 22 -6.86 2.47 -4.07
CA VAL A 22 -5.92 3.35 -4.78
C VAL A 22 -4.62 3.51 -3.99
N VAL A 23 -4.69 3.72 -2.68
CA VAL A 23 -3.50 3.81 -1.82
C VAL A 23 -2.71 2.49 -1.82
N CYS A 24 -3.41 1.35 -1.75
CA CYS A 24 -2.82 0.01 -1.85
C CYS A 24 -2.06 -0.18 -3.19
N PHE A 25 -2.64 0.29 -4.29
CA PHE A 25 -1.99 0.28 -5.60
C PHE A 25 -0.74 1.16 -5.64
N VAL A 26 -0.85 2.42 -5.20
CA VAL A 26 0.30 3.36 -5.18
C VAL A 26 1.44 2.83 -4.31
N HIS A 27 1.10 2.30 -3.13
CA HIS A 27 2.05 1.65 -2.23
C HIS A 27 2.82 0.53 -2.93
N TRP A 28 2.12 -0.33 -3.68
CA TRP A 28 2.78 -1.41 -4.43
C TRP A 28 3.70 -0.90 -5.54
N GLU A 29 3.31 0.15 -6.26
CA GLU A 29 4.16 0.77 -7.29
C GLU A 29 5.45 1.36 -6.68
N MET A 30 5.37 1.96 -5.49
CA MET A 30 6.55 2.44 -4.76
C MET A 30 7.48 1.29 -4.36
N VAL A 31 6.93 0.22 -3.78
CA VAL A 31 7.72 -0.97 -3.37
C VAL A 31 8.42 -1.60 -4.58
N LYS A 32 7.71 -1.77 -5.70
CA LYS A 32 8.30 -2.28 -6.95
C LYS A 32 9.44 -1.39 -7.48
N SER A 33 9.38 -0.09 -7.21
CA SER A 33 10.40 0.87 -7.61
C SER A 33 11.60 0.93 -6.66
N GLY A 34 11.66 0.03 -5.65
CA GLY A 34 12.77 -0.10 -4.71
C GLY A 34 12.61 0.69 -3.41
N TYR A 35 11.48 1.38 -3.21
CA TYR A 35 11.21 2.08 -1.97
C TYR A 35 10.77 1.11 -0.87
N ARG A 36 11.02 1.48 0.39
CA ARG A 36 10.53 0.75 1.56
C ARG A 36 9.68 1.65 2.43
N CYS A 37 8.65 1.07 3.01
CA CYS A 37 7.75 1.77 3.90
C CYS A 37 8.37 1.91 5.28
N LEU A 38 8.35 3.13 5.81
CA LEU A 38 8.89 3.46 7.13
C LEU A 38 7.79 3.66 8.17
N GLY A 39 6.61 4.10 7.74
CA GLY A 39 5.48 4.37 8.63
C GLY A 39 4.39 5.16 7.92
N SER A 40 3.48 5.73 8.70
CA SER A 40 2.38 6.58 8.27
C SER A 40 2.43 7.92 9.00
N GLY A 41 1.98 9.00 8.36
CA GLY A 41 2.00 10.35 8.92
C GLY A 41 3.24 11.15 8.49
N ASP A 42 3.31 12.39 8.98
CA ASP A 42 4.37 13.36 8.67
C ASP A 42 5.35 13.53 9.84
N GLU A 43 5.37 12.60 10.79
CA GLU A 43 6.27 12.69 11.93
C GLU A 43 7.72 12.52 11.47
N VAL A 44 8.46 13.63 11.48
CA VAL A 44 9.91 13.66 11.31
C VAL A 44 10.54 13.35 12.67
N THR A 45 10.95 12.09 12.87
CA THR A 45 11.82 11.69 13.99
C THR A 45 13.27 12.03 13.71
#